data_AF-A0A7X7LV68-F1
#
_entry.id   AF-A0A7X7LV68-F1
#
_cell.length_a   1.000
_cell.length_b   1.000
_cell.length_c   1.000
_cell.angle_alpha   90.00
_cell.angle_beta   90.00
_cell.angle_gamma   90.00
#
_symmetry.space_group_name_H-M   'P 1'
#
loop_
_entity.id
_entity.type
_entity.pdbx_description
1 polymer ?
#
loop_
_entity_poly.entity_id
_entity_poly.type
_entity_poly.pdbx_seq_one_letter_code
_entity_poly.pdbx_strand_id
1 'polypeptide(L)'
;QPFSRRYFEPGAALFTYAREWRAAHAADADEPAIAAAVPPLAPFEPDPRTPLTVAQLASFLRNPVKAFFRQRLAVRFEAAEEAPVDEEAFGFDALEEYGLVAELAQAVLAASAPGEPLPPGAALEARLRLQLGRLRRAGRLPMGGFGARSERELEAVVLPLLHAWQAALAAHPRPLQRQRLHFEAAGGRMEDWLDQLHAGAEADAPPTWLALDSARLLHDPKKQDLRADRMLLPWVRSLLAAAGGLPARGLVVGRDASVAIAPLAAEPARATLARLLQAWREGLDAPLPLPLRTALAQLEGAHPQRCYEGHDHAHGEVEEACLARLYPDFEALSADGRFAELAERLYAPLRDWIAAHTAVLAHPDPSAASEERRA
;
A
#
# COMPACT_ATOMS: atom_id res chain seq x y z
N GLN A 1 -29.93 -33.31 7.85
CA GLN A 1 -28.88 -33.31 6.81
C GLN A 1 -28.61 -34.73 6.35
N PRO A 2 -28.28 -34.98 5.07
CA PRO A 2 -28.08 -36.33 4.51
C PRO A 2 -26.94 -37.12 5.17
N PHE A 3 -25.99 -36.42 5.80
CA PHE A 3 -24.89 -36.99 6.59
C PHE A 3 -25.20 -37.10 8.08
N SER A 4 -26.46 -37.04 8.51
CA SER A 4 -26.80 -37.26 9.93
C SER A 4 -26.43 -38.68 10.34
N ARG A 5 -25.69 -38.83 11.44
CA ARG A 5 -25.30 -40.14 12.02
C ARG A 5 -26.51 -41.08 12.19
N ARG A 6 -27.68 -40.51 12.50
CA ARG A 6 -28.95 -41.22 12.72
C ARG A 6 -29.39 -42.10 11.54
N TYR A 7 -28.95 -41.82 10.31
CA TYR A 7 -29.29 -42.61 9.13
C TYR A 7 -28.41 -43.86 8.94
N PHE A 8 -27.35 -44.01 9.74
CA PHE A 8 -26.40 -45.13 9.67
C PHE A 8 -26.48 -46.08 10.88
N GLU A 9 -27.32 -45.76 11.85
CA GLU A 9 -27.52 -46.56 13.06
C GLU A 9 -28.45 -47.76 12.80
N PRO A 10 -28.19 -48.94 13.39
CA PRO A 10 -29.06 -50.10 13.26
C PRO A 10 -30.48 -49.81 13.76
N GLY A 11 -31.50 -50.16 12.98
CA GLY A 11 -32.91 -49.95 13.36
C GLY A 11 -33.44 -48.53 13.13
N ALA A 12 -32.69 -47.67 12.43
CA ALA A 12 -33.19 -46.36 12.03
C ALA A 12 -34.42 -46.48 11.11
N ALA A 13 -35.50 -45.77 11.45
CA ALA A 13 -36.73 -45.74 10.65
C ALA A 13 -36.53 -45.09 9.26
N LEU A 14 -35.52 -44.22 9.14
CA LEU A 14 -35.05 -43.64 7.89
C LEU A 14 -33.57 -43.98 7.74
N PHE A 15 -33.16 -44.48 6.58
CA PHE A 15 -31.81 -44.94 6.31
C PHE A 15 -31.34 -44.46 4.93
N THR A 16 -30.02 -44.45 4.71
CA THR A 16 -29.41 -44.02 3.43
C THR A 16 -28.43 -45.06 2.89
N TYR A 17 -28.42 -45.23 1.57
CA TYR A 17 -27.45 -46.08 0.86
C TYR A 17 -26.18 -45.31 0.42
N ALA A 18 -26.16 -43.99 0.59
CA ALA A 18 -25.03 -43.14 0.25
C ALA A 18 -23.86 -43.39 1.21
N ARG A 19 -23.00 -44.35 0.86
CA ARG A 19 -21.88 -44.83 1.67
C ARG A 19 -20.83 -43.76 1.90
N GLU A 20 -20.70 -42.81 0.96
CA GLU A 20 -19.81 -41.65 1.03
C GLU A 20 -20.00 -40.82 2.31
N TRP A 21 -21.24 -40.70 2.80
CA TRP A 21 -21.53 -39.97 4.03
C TRP A 21 -21.22 -40.73 5.31
N ARG A 22 -21.10 -42.06 5.23
CA ARG A 22 -20.71 -42.89 6.37
C ARG A 22 -19.25 -42.65 6.75
N ALA A 23 -18.40 -42.32 5.78
CA ALA A 23 -16.98 -42.05 5.99
C ALA A 23 -16.73 -40.85 6.92
N ALA A 24 -17.64 -39.86 6.93
CA ALA A 24 -17.56 -38.70 7.82
C ALA A 24 -17.76 -39.03 9.32
N HIS A 25 -18.23 -40.25 9.65
CA HIS A 25 -18.45 -40.71 11.04
C HIS A 25 -17.49 -41.82 11.45
N ALA A 26 -16.50 -42.15 10.62
CA ALA A 26 -15.44 -43.08 11.01
C ALA A 26 -14.55 -42.44 12.09
N ALA A 27 -14.06 -43.23 13.06
CA ALA A 27 -13.23 -42.71 14.15
C ALA A 27 -11.91 -42.07 13.66
N ASP A 28 -11.44 -42.42 12.45
CA ASP A 28 -10.28 -41.83 11.79
C ASP A 28 -10.61 -40.54 11.00
N ALA A 29 -11.88 -40.09 11.00
CA ALA A 29 -12.32 -38.87 10.31
C ALA A 29 -12.13 -37.59 11.14
N ASP A 30 -11.83 -37.72 12.43
CA ASP A 30 -11.67 -36.58 13.36
C ASP A 30 -10.30 -35.87 13.24
N GLU A 31 -9.31 -36.50 12.60
CA GLU A 31 -8.09 -35.79 12.20
C GLU A 31 -8.24 -35.31 10.77
N PRO A 32 -8.28 -33.98 10.51
CA PRO A 32 -8.18 -33.51 9.15
C PRO A 32 -6.90 -34.08 8.56
N ALA A 33 -6.97 -34.79 7.43
CA ALA A 33 -5.82 -35.33 6.71
C ALA A 33 -4.77 -34.26 6.32
N ILE A 34 -5.09 -32.99 6.56
CA ILE A 34 -4.20 -31.82 6.48
C ILE A 34 -3.13 -31.84 7.59
N ALA A 35 -3.33 -32.59 8.68
CA ALA A 35 -2.32 -32.83 9.73
C ALA A 35 -1.28 -33.89 9.35
N ALA A 36 -1.34 -34.48 8.14
CA ALA A 36 -0.19 -35.15 7.57
C ALA A 36 0.94 -34.11 7.43
N ALA A 37 1.94 -34.23 8.31
CA ALA A 37 3.02 -33.26 8.46
C ALA A 37 3.55 -32.79 7.10
N VAL A 38 3.14 -31.59 6.69
CA VAL A 38 3.72 -30.91 5.52
C VAL A 38 5.21 -30.84 5.83
N PRO A 39 6.08 -31.48 5.02
CA PRO A 39 7.50 -31.45 5.29
C PRO A 39 7.95 -29.98 5.35
N PRO A 40 8.81 -29.59 6.30
CA PRO A 40 9.26 -28.22 6.41
C PRO A 40 9.86 -27.78 5.07
N LEU A 41 9.51 -26.57 4.64
CA LEU A 41 10.10 -25.99 3.45
C LEU A 41 11.62 -25.92 3.62
N ALA A 42 12.36 -26.23 2.55
CA ALA A 42 13.79 -25.94 2.53
C ALA A 42 14.02 -24.43 2.78
N PRO A 43 15.12 -24.05 3.45
CA PRO A 43 15.46 -22.65 3.66
C PRO A 43 15.44 -21.87 2.35
N PHE A 44 14.90 -20.65 2.41
CA PHE A 44 14.83 -19.75 1.28
C PHE A 44 16.20 -19.15 0.99
N GLU A 45 16.66 -19.34 -0.24
CA GLU A 45 17.90 -18.79 -0.77
C GLU A 45 17.57 -17.72 -1.84
N PRO A 46 17.77 -16.43 -1.55
CA PRO A 46 17.61 -15.36 -2.54
C PRO A 46 18.52 -15.56 -3.76
N ASP A 47 17.99 -15.37 -4.97
CA ASP A 47 18.86 -15.33 -6.18
C ASP A 47 19.73 -14.06 -6.14
N PRO A 48 21.07 -14.18 -6.09
CA PRO A 48 21.96 -13.02 -6.01
C PRO A 48 21.89 -12.08 -7.23
N ARG A 49 21.30 -12.55 -8.34
CA ARG A 49 21.09 -11.78 -9.58
C ARG A 49 19.80 -10.96 -9.57
N THR A 50 18.88 -11.23 -8.64
CA THR A 50 17.57 -10.58 -8.57
C THR A 50 17.47 -9.78 -7.26
N PRO A 51 18.05 -8.57 -7.21
CA PRO A 51 17.97 -7.74 -6.01
C PRO A 51 16.53 -7.29 -5.74
N LEU A 52 16.20 -7.13 -4.46
CA LEU A 52 14.91 -6.64 -4.00
C LEU A 52 14.80 -5.11 -4.23
N THR A 53 13.70 -4.66 -4.80
CA THR A 53 13.43 -3.22 -4.98
C THR A 53 12.76 -2.62 -3.75
N VAL A 54 12.75 -1.28 -3.64
CA VAL A 54 12.00 -0.55 -2.60
C VAL A 54 10.53 -0.94 -2.63
N ALA A 55 9.94 -1.02 -3.83
CA ALA A 55 8.54 -1.37 -4.00
C ALA A 55 8.23 -2.81 -3.53
N GLN A 56 9.13 -3.76 -3.80
CA GLN A 56 8.96 -5.15 -3.36
C GLN A 56 9.05 -5.29 -1.84
N LEU A 57 10.03 -4.64 -1.20
CA LEU A 57 10.13 -4.66 0.27
C LEU A 57 8.94 -3.95 0.93
N ALA A 58 8.52 -2.78 0.42
CA ALA A 58 7.33 -2.09 0.92
C ALA A 58 6.06 -2.92 0.73
N SER A 59 5.95 -3.68 -0.37
CA SER A 59 4.83 -4.60 -0.60
C SER A 59 4.88 -5.80 0.34
N PHE A 60 6.06 -6.34 0.65
CA PHE A 60 6.24 -7.39 1.65
C PHE A 60 5.77 -6.90 3.02
N LEU A 61 6.25 -5.74 3.46
CA LEU A 61 5.87 -5.13 4.74
C LEU A 61 4.39 -4.74 4.81
N ARG A 62 3.67 -4.64 3.69
CA ARG A 62 2.23 -4.38 3.72
C ARG A 62 1.43 -5.63 4.08
N ASN A 63 1.86 -6.79 3.59
CA ASN A 63 1.22 -8.07 3.88
C ASN A 63 2.25 -9.22 3.69
N PRO A 64 3.02 -9.55 4.74
CA PRO A 64 4.05 -10.59 4.68
C PRO A 64 3.47 -11.99 4.38
N VAL A 65 2.26 -12.27 4.87
CA VAL A 65 1.58 -13.55 4.62
C VAL A 65 1.27 -13.71 3.13
N LYS A 66 0.68 -12.70 2.51
CA LYS A 66 0.42 -12.70 1.06
C LYS A 66 1.72 -12.79 0.26
N ALA A 67 2.80 -12.17 0.72
CA ALA A 67 4.10 -12.27 0.07
C ALA A 67 4.63 -13.72 0.12
N PHE A 68 4.50 -14.43 1.25
CA PHE A 68 4.83 -15.85 1.37
C PHE A 68 4.07 -16.70 0.35
N PHE A 69 2.74 -16.60 0.29
CA PHE A 69 1.95 -17.37 -0.68
C PHE A 69 2.38 -17.08 -2.13
N ARG A 70 2.53 -15.80 -2.49
CA ARG A 70 2.80 -15.42 -3.89
C ARG A 70 4.24 -15.69 -4.32
N GLN A 71 5.22 -15.47 -3.44
CA GLN A 71 6.65 -15.55 -3.78
C GLN A 71 7.24 -16.92 -3.45
N ARG A 72 6.89 -17.50 -2.29
CA ARG A 72 7.44 -18.79 -1.85
C ARG A 72 6.68 -19.98 -2.44
N LEU A 73 5.35 -19.90 -2.47
CA LEU A 73 4.47 -21.00 -2.89
C LEU A 73 3.92 -20.84 -4.33
N ALA A 74 4.11 -19.67 -4.95
CA ALA A 74 3.48 -19.30 -6.22
C ALA A 74 1.94 -19.44 -6.24
N VAL A 75 1.30 -19.27 -5.08
CA VAL A 75 -0.15 -19.35 -4.90
C VAL A 75 -0.76 -17.96 -4.96
N ARG A 76 -1.87 -17.83 -5.71
CA ARG A 76 -2.71 -16.65 -5.75
C ARG A 76 -4.16 -17.10 -5.57
N PHE A 77 -4.85 -16.50 -4.61
CA PHE A 77 -6.29 -16.63 -4.48
C PHE A 77 -6.92 -15.56 -5.37
N GLU A 78 -7.44 -15.98 -6.51
CA GLU A 78 -8.17 -15.09 -7.40
C GLU A 78 -9.61 -14.99 -6.91
N ALA A 79 -10.12 -13.76 -6.79
CA ALA A 79 -11.54 -13.55 -6.63
C ALA A 79 -12.24 -14.03 -7.91
N ALA A 80 -13.39 -14.67 -7.77
CA ALA A 80 -14.22 -14.97 -8.93
C ALA A 80 -14.51 -13.66 -9.68
N GLU A 81 -14.50 -13.70 -11.02
CA GLU A 81 -14.88 -12.54 -11.83
C GLU A 81 -16.24 -12.03 -11.36
N GLU A 82 -16.27 -10.77 -10.93
CA GLU A 82 -17.51 -10.09 -10.61
C GLU A 82 -18.38 -10.08 -11.88
N ALA A 83 -19.63 -10.50 -11.73
CA ALA A 83 -20.57 -10.45 -12.84
C ALA A 83 -20.65 -9.00 -13.35
N PRO A 84 -20.64 -8.78 -14.68
CA PRO A 84 -20.80 -7.44 -15.22
C PRO A 84 -22.08 -6.83 -14.63
N VAL A 85 -21.94 -5.63 -14.07
CA VAL A 85 -23.04 -4.91 -13.46
C VAL A 85 -24.06 -4.60 -14.55
N ASP A 86 -25.28 -5.12 -14.42
CA ASP A 86 -26.39 -4.90 -15.36
C ASP A 86 -27.09 -3.55 -15.13
N GLU A 87 -26.55 -2.73 -14.23
CA GLU A 87 -27.04 -1.41 -13.87
C GLU A 87 -26.12 -0.31 -14.40
N GLU A 88 -26.71 0.78 -14.88
CA GLU A 88 -25.98 1.97 -15.30
C GLU A 88 -25.30 2.63 -14.09
N ALA A 89 -23.99 2.90 -14.19
CA ALA A 89 -23.23 3.54 -13.12
C ALA A 89 -23.60 5.03 -12.96
N PHE A 90 -24.15 5.39 -11.81
CA PHE A 90 -24.51 6.78 -11.46
C PHE A 90 -23.38 7.55 -10.74
N GLY A 91 -22.27 6.88 -10.43
CA GLY A 91 -21.09 7.41 -9.75
C GLY A 91 -19.96 6.38 -9.73
N PHE A 92 -18.85 6.71 -9.09
CA PHE A 92 -17.70 5.81 -8.93
C PHE A 92 -17.66 5.23 -7.53
N ASP A 93 -17.16 4.01 -7.40
CA ASP A 93 -16.66 3.54 -6.12
C ASP A 93 -15.30 4.18 -5.77
N ALA A 94 -14.81 3.93 -4.55
CA ALA A 94 -13.56 4.52 -4.08
C ALA A 94 -12.31 4.03 -4.84
N LEU A 95 -12.34 2.81 -5.40
CA LEU A 95 -11.24 2.22 -6.15
C LEU A 95 -11.19 2.80 -7.57
N GLU A 96 -12.35 2.89 -8.23
CA GLU A 96 -12.52 3.54 -9.52
C GLU A 96 -12.11 5.00 -9.45
N GLU A 97 -12.58 5.74 -8.43
CA GLU A 97 -12.22 7.14 -8.23
C GLU A 97 -10.69 7.29 -8.06
N TYR A 98 -10.07 6.44 -7.23
CA TYR A 98 -8.61 6.44 -7.06
C TYR A 98 -7.88 6.18 -8.40
N GLY A 99 -8.34 5.21 -9.19
CA GLY A 99 -7.79 4.89 -10.50
C GLY A 99 -7.90 6.06 -11.48
N LEU A 100 -9.07 6.71 -11.54
CA LEU A 100 -9.32 7.87 -12.39
C LEU A 100 -8.47 9.07 -12.00
N VAL A 101 -8.30 9.34 -10.69
CA VAL A 101 -7.42 10.42 -10.21
C VAL A 101 -5.97 10.16 -10.64
N ALA A 102 -5.48 8.93 -10.48
CA ALA A 102 -4.14 8.54 -10.91
C ALA A 102 -3.94 8.70 -12.42
N GLU A 103 -4.90 8.19 -13.21
CA GLU A 103 -4.89 8.26 -14.67
C GLU A 103 -4.89 9.71 -15.15
N LEU A 104 -5.79 10.55 -14.62
CA LEU A 104 -5.90 11.96 -15.00
C LEU A 104 -4.63 12.74 -14.64
N ALA A 105 -4.09 12.56 -13.43
CA ALA A 105 -2.86 13.22 -13.03
C ALA A 105 -1.69 12.84 -13.96
N GLN A 106 -1.51 11.54 -14.23
CA GLN A 106 -0.47 11.05 -15.15
C GLN A 106 -0.68 11.58 -16.58
N ALA A 107 -1.90 11.59 -17.08
CA ALA A 107 -2.22 12.07 -18.43
C ALA A 107 -1.95 13.58 -18.59
N VAL A 108 -2.20 14.38 -17.56
CA VAL A 108 -1.86 15.81 -17.56
C VAL A 108 -0.34 16.01 -17.55
N LEU A 109 0.39 15.25 -16.74
CA LEU A 109 1.84 15.34 -16.65
C LEU A 109 2.54 14.91 -17.94
N ALA A 110 2.11 13.78 -18.52
CA ALA A 110 2.67 13.23 -19.75
C ALA A 110 2.40 14.09 -21.00
N ALA A 111 1.46 15.03 -20.93
CA ALA A 111 1.17 15.95 -22.03
C ALA A 111 2.19 17.12 -22.15
N SER A 112 3.16 17.21 -21.24
CA SER A 112 4.27 18.17 -21.33
C SER A 112 5.47 17.51 -22.03
N ALA A 113 6.19 18.25 -22.87
CA ALA A 113 7.39 17.69 -23.48
C ALA A 113 8.46 17.42 -22.41
N PRO A 114 9.38 16.46 -22.62
CA PRO A 114 10.45 16.20 -21.66
C PRO A 114 11.25 17.49 -21.37
N GLY A 115 11.29 17.90 -20.10
CA GLY A 115 11.99 19.10 -19.66
C GLY A 115 11.20 20.41 -19.78
N GLU A 116 9.98 20.40 -20.32
CA GLU A 116 9.10 21.56 -20.24
C GLU A 116 8.46 21.66 -18.84
N PRO A 117 8.42 22.86 -18.24
CA PRO A 117 7.71 23.05 -16.99
C PRO A 117 6.20 22.83 -17.20
N LEU A 118 5.51 22.40 -16.15
CA LEU A 118 4.05 22.36 -16.19
C LEU A 118 3.51 23.76 -16.50
N PRO A 119 2.49 23.88 -17.38
CA PRO A 119 1.87 25.17 -17.67
C PRO A 119 1.27 25.78 -16.40
N PRO A 120 1.39 27.09 -16.15
CA PRO A 120 0.88 27.71 -14.93
C PRO A 120 -0.62 28.01 -14.99
N GLY A 121 -1.27 27.97 -13.82
CA GLY A 121 -2.64 28.48 -13.60
C GLY A 121 -3.66 27.99 -14.63
N ALA A 122 -4.32 28.93 -15.31
CA ALA A 122 -5.40 28.63 -16.26
C ALA A 122 -5.01 27.66 -17.39
N ALA A 123 -3.74 27.59 -17.77
CA ALA A 123 -3.28 26.66 -18.81
C ALA A 123 -3.19 25.20 -18.28
N LEU A 124 -2.90 25.01 -16.99
CA LEU A 124 -2.98 23.69 -16.34
C LEU A 124 -4.42 23.22 -16.24
N GLU A 125 -5.33 24.09 -15.81
CA GLU A 125 -6.76 23.81 -15.74
C GLU A 125 -7.33 23.43 -17.11
N ALA A 126 -6.98 24.19 -18.16
CA ALA A 126 -7.39 23.88 -19.52
C ALA A 126 -6.90 22.50 -19.97
N ARG A 127 -5.66 22.13 -19.59
CA ARG A 127 -5.10 20.81 -19.88
C ARG A 127 -5.80 19.68 -19.13
N LEU A 128 -6.16 19.89 -17.86
CA LEU A 128 -6.98 18.94 -17.09
C LEU A 128 -8.36 18.77 -17.73
N ARG A 129 -9.04 19.85 -18.11
CA ARG A 129 -10.35 19.82 -18.78
C ARG A 129 -10.30 19.08 -20.12
N LEU A 130 -9.19 19.15 -20.86
CA LEU A 130 -9.00 18.36 -22.07
C LEU A 130 -8.95 16.85 -21.79
N GLN A 131 -8.28 16.43 -20.71
CA GLN A 131 -8.22 15.01 -20.31
C GLN A 131 -9.58 14.52 -19.78
N LEU A 132 -10.27 15.31 -18.96
CA LEU A 132 -11.64 15.01 -18.52
C LEU A 132 -12.59 14.85 -19.72
N GLY A 133 -12.49 15.73 -20.71
CA GLY A 133 -13.27 15.60 -21.95
C GLY A 133 -12.96 14.34 -22.76
N ARG A 134 -11.72 13.82 -22.71
CA ARG A 134 -11.36 12.52 -23.32
C ARG A 134 -12.00 11.37 -22.55
N LEU A 135 -11.92 11.41 -21.23
CA LEU A 135 -12.52 10.39 -20.35
C LEU A 135 -14.05 10.31 -20.56
N ARG A 136 -14.73 11.46 -20.67
CA ARG A 136 -16.15 11.52 -21.03
C ARG A 136 -16.44 10.87 -22.39
N ARG A 137 -15.69 11.23 -23.43
CA ARG A 137 -15.88 10.69 -24.78
C ARG A 137 -15.60 9.19 -24.88
N ALA A 138 -14.81 8.65 -23.96
CA ALA A 138 -14.56 7.21 -23.84
C ALA A 138 -15.70 6.46 -23.12
N GLY A 139 -16.77 7.15 -22.68
CA GLY A 139 -17.89 6.52 -21.97
C GLY A 139 -17.54 6.06 -20.55
N ARG A 140 -16.46 6.60 -19.96
CA ARG A 140 -15.97 6.22 -18.63
C ARG A 140 -16.56 7.05 -17.49
N LEU A 141 -17.42 8.01 -17.81
CA LEU A 141 -18.14 8.84 -16.83
C LEU A 141 -19.65 8.56 -16.96
N PRO A 142 -20.43 8.71 -15.87
CA PRO A 142 -21.89 8.61 -15.91
C PRO A 142 -22.51 9.51 -16.98
N MET A 143 -23.71 9.16 -17.46
CA MET A 143 -24.38 9.95 -18.49
C MET A 143 -25.01 11.25 -17.96
N GLY A 144 -25.20 12.21 -18.85
CA GLY A 144 -25.98 13.43 -18.60
C GLY A 144 -25.47 14.27 -17.42
N GLY A 145 -26.40 14.71 -16.56
CA GLY A 145 -26.11 15.59 -15.42
C GLY A 145 -25.20 14.95 -14.35
N PHE A 146 -25.26 13.62 -14.19
CA PHE A 146 -24.38 12.89 -13.28
C PHE A 146 -22.94 12.87 -13.76
N GLY A 147 -22.73 12.76 -15.08
CA GLY A 147 -21.41 12.91 -15.70
C GLY A 147 -20.81 14.28 -15.45
N ALA A 148 -21.58 15.35 -15.71
CA ALA A 148 -21.12 16.72 -15.47
C ALA A 148 -20.78 16.98 -13.99
N ARG A 149 -21.50 16.34 -13.06
CA ARG A 149 -21.17 16.39 -11.63
C ARG A 149 -19.88 15.64 -11.32
N SER A 150 -19.75 14.41 -11.83
CA SER A 150 -18.56 13.56 -11.67
C SER A 150 -17.30 14.23 -12.22
N GLU A 151 -17.40 14.91 -13.37
CA GLU A 151 -16.32 15.73 -13.94
C GLU A 151 -15.85 16.81 -12.96
N ARG A 152 -16.79 17.55 -12.35
CA ARG A 152 -16.47 18.61 -11.39
C ARG A 152 -15.85 18.05 -10.10
N GLU A 153 -16.34 16.92 -9.62
CA GLU A 153 -15.79 16.25 -8.43
C GLU A 153 -14.35 15.77 -8.69
N LEU A 154 -14.08 15.16 -9.86
CA LEU A 154 -12.73 14.79 -10.27
C LEU A 154 -11.83 16.02 -10.47
N GLU A 155 -12.31 17.08 -11.12
CA GLU A 155 -11.57 18.33 -11.29
C GLU A 155 -11.19 18.94 -9.93
N ALA A 156 -12.13 19.01 -9.00
CA ALA A 156 -11.92 19.54 -7.64
C ALA A 156 -10.90 18.73 -6.82
N VAL A 157 -10.69 17.45 -7.16
CA VAL A 157 -9.74 16.55 -6.51
C VAL A 157 -8.36 16.60 -7.17
N VAL A 158 -8.31 16.53 -8.50
CA VAL A 158 -7.05 16.40 -9.24
C VAL A 158 -6.34 17.75 -9.35
N LEU A 159 -7.08 18.85 -9.43
CA LEU A 159 -6.48 20.17 -9.62
C LEU A 159 -5.60 20.63 -8.44
N PRO A 160 -6.02 20.52 -7.16
CA PRO A 160 -5.14 20.83 -6.02
C PRO A 160 -3.87 19.98 -6.00
N LEU A 161 -3.99 18.67 -6.28
CA LEU A 161 -2.87 17.74 -6.40
C LEU A 161 -1.85 18.21 -7.46
N LEU A 162 -2.32 18.60 -8.64
CA LEU A 162 -1.47 19.11 -9.73
C LEU A 162 -0.84 20.46 -9.39
N HIS A 163 -1.56 21.36 -8.71
CA HIS A 163 -1.01 22.63 -8.24
C HIS A 163 0.08 22.42 -7.18
N ALA A 164 -0.15 21.53 -6.22
CA ALA A 164 0.85 21.17 -5.21
C ALA A 164 2.10 20.55 -5.86
N TRP A 165 1.92 19.69 -6.87
CA TRP A 165 3.02 19.14 -7.66
C TRP A 165 3.80 20.22 -8.42
N GLN A 166 3.10 21.15 -9.08
CA GLN A 166 3.73 22.29 -9.76
C GLN A 166 4.52 23.17 -8.78
N ALA A 167 3.98 23.46 -7.60
CA ALA A 167 4.66 24.22 -6.56
C ALA A 167 5.91 23.49 -6.06
N ALA A 168 5.83 22.17 -5.86
CA ALA A 168 6.99 21.35 -5.51
C ALA A 168 8.10 21.43 -6.56
N LEU A 169 7.77 21.31 -7.85
CA LEU A 169 8.74 21.46 -8.93
C LEU A 169 9.35 22.87 -8.98
N ALA A 170 8.54 23.91 -8.75
CA ALA A 170 9.02 25.30 -8.73
C ALA A 170 9.97 25.57 -7.54
N ALA A 171 9.70 24.98 -6.38
CA ALA A 171 10.56 25.06 -5.20
C ALA A 171 11.88 24.28 -5.37
N HIS A 172 11.92 23.33 -6.31
CA HIS A 172 13.07 22.47 -6.59
C HIS A 172 13.47 22.54 -8.08
N PRO A 173 13.92 23.69 -8.61
CA PRO A 173 14.05 23.89 -10.06
C PRO A 173 15.25 23.20 -10.73
N ARG A 174 16.15 22.58 -9.94
CA ARG A 174 17.41 22.00 -10.43
C ARG A 174 17.34 20.47 -10.43
N PRO A 175 16.86 19.82 -11.50
CA PRO A 175 16.82 18.36 -11.56
C PRO A 175 18.25 17.79 -11.62
N LEU A 176 18.44 16.65 -10.97
CA LEU A 176 19.63 15.83 -11.01
C LEU A 176 19.35 14.55 -11.79
N GLN A 177 20.42 13.90 -12.26
CA GLN A 177 20.27 12.56 -12.83
C GLN A 177 19.82 11.58 -11.75
N ARG A 178 19.03 10.59 -12.15
CA ARG A 178 18.67 9.47 -11.27
C ARG A 178 19.93 8.83 -10.70
N GLN A 179 19.90 8.47 -9.42
CA GLN A 179 21.02 7.81 -8.77
C GLN A 179 20.68 6.37 -8.44
N ARG A 180 21.61 5.45 -8.71
CA ARG A 180 21.44 4.04 -8.34
C ARG A 180 21.68 3.91 -6.83
N LEU A 181 20.73 3.28 -6.15
CA LEU A 181 20.86 2.89 -4.75
C LEU A 181 21.18 1.41 -4.66
N HIS A 182 22.01 1.06 -3.68
CA HIS A 182 22.39 -0.32 -3.42
C HIS A 182 22.67 -0.52 -1.93
N PHE A 183 22.21 -1.65 -1.40
CA PHE A 183 22.50 -2.09 -0.04
C PHE A 183 22.47 -3.61 0.05
N GLU A 184 23.37 -4.19 0.83
CA GLU A 184 23.42 -5.63 1.07
C GLU A 184 23.68 -5.90 2.55
N ALA A 185 22.82 -6.71 3.16
CA ALA A 185 22.94 -7.14 4.55
C ALA A 185 22.06 -8.37 4.81
N ALA A 186 22.38 -9.13 5.86
CA ALA A 186 21.59 -10.28 6.30
C ALA A 186 21.24 -11.27 5.16
N GLY A 187 22.16 -11.47 4.21
CA GLY A 187 21.96 -12.36 3.05
C GLY A 187 20.92 -11.88 2.02
N GLY A 188 20.42 -10.64 2.16
CA GLY A 188 19.55 -9.98 1.18
C GLY A 188 20.28 -8.84 0.47
N ARG A 189 19.94 -8.64 -0.80
CA ARG A 189 20.46 -7.54 -1.64
C ARG A 189 19.31 -6.67 -2.10
N MET A 190 19.48 -5.35 -1.98
CA MET A 190 18.54 -4.35 -2.50
C MET A 190 19.20 -3.47 -3.54
N GLU A 191 18.46 -3.18 -4.60
CA GLU A 191 18.83 -2.20 -5.62
C GLU A 191 17.59 -1.49 -6.14
N ASP A 192 17.70 -0.18 -6.33
CA ASP A 192 16.64 0.62 -6.93
C ASP A 192 17.22 1.91 -7.53
N TRP A 193 16.38 2.67 -8.24
CA TRP A 193 16.71 4.00 -8.72
C TRP A 193 16.04 5.06 -7.86
N LEU A 194 16.83 6.06 -7.44
CA LEU A 194 16.29 7.30 -6.89
C LEU A 194 16.09 8.29 -8.03
N ASP A 195 14.87 8.26 -8.57
CA ASP A 195 14.41 9.16 -9.63
C ASP A 195 13.84 10.47 -9.06
N GLN A 196 13.46 11.40 -9.94
CA GLN A 196 12.86 12.70 -9.57
C GLN A 196 13.67 13.42 -8.50
N LEU A 197 15.00 13.37 -8.62
CA LEU A 197 15.94 13.95 -7.68
C LEU A 197 16.25 15.38 -8.10
N HIS A 198 16.26 16.30 -7.14
CA HIS A 198 16.55 17.70 -7.37
C HIS A 198 17.64 18.17 -6.39
N ALA A 199 18.52 19.06 -6.84
CA ALA A 199 19.57 19.61 -6.01
C ALA A 199 18.98 20.41 -4.83
N GLY A 200 19.65 20.36 -3.67
CA GLY A 200 19.29 21.20 -2.53
C GLY A 200 19.37 22.69 -2.86
N ALA A 201 18.81 23.56 -2.03
CA ALA A 201 18.83 25.02 -2.26
C ALA A 201 20.28 25.58 -2.26
N GLU A 202 21.12 25.06 -1.38
CA GLU A 202 22.54 25.37 -1.26
C GLU A 202 23.41 24.24 -1.82
N ALA A 203 24.69 24.51 -2.09
CA ALA A 203 25.60 23.53 -2.69
C ALA A 203 25.80 22.28 -1.81
N ASP A 204 25.84 22.47 -0.49
CA ASP A 204 26.06 21.38 0.48
C ASP A 204 24.74 20.82 1.04
N ALA A 205 23.59 21.35 0.60
CA ALA A 205 22.31 20.87 1.06
C ALA A 205 21.99 19.50 0.43
N PRO A 206 21.43 18.56 1.21
CA PRO A 206 21.05 17.25 0.68
C PRO A 206 20.03 17.41 -0.46
N PRO A 207 20.10 16.58 -1.51
CA PRO A 207 19.13 16.62 -2.59
C PRO A 207 17.73 16.21 -2.10
N THR A 208 16.70 16.61 -2.82
CA THR A 208 15.30 16.26 -2.54
C THR A 208 14.76 15.37 -3.65
N TRP A 209 14.24 14.19 -3.32
CA TRP A 209 13.46 13.39 -4.26
C TRP A 209 11.97 13.76 -4.15
N LEU A 210 11.30 13.87 -5.29
CA LEU A 210 9.88 14.21 -5.37
C LEU A 210 9.06 12.98 -5.78
N ALA A 211 7.90 12.79 -5.17
CA ALA A 211 6.97 11.74 -5.55
C ALA A 211 5.53 12.28 -5.59
N LEU A 212 4.77 11.86 -6.59
CA LEU A 212 3.34 12.11 -6.67
C LEU A 212 2.59 10.83 -6.30
N ASP A 213 1.65 10.92 -5.37
CA ASP A 213 0.75 9.83 -4.98
C ASP A 213 -0.70 10.31 -5.11
N SER A 214 -1.53 9.58 -5.86
CA SER A 214 -2.95 9.90 -6.03
C SER A 214 -3.80 9.55 -4.81
N ALA A 215 -3.21 8.87 -3.82
CA ALA A 215 -3.88 8.53 -2.57
C ALA A 215 -3.98 9.73 -1.63
N ARG A 216 -4.95 9.65 -0.73
CA ARG A 216 -4.95 10.46 0.50
C ARG A 216 -3.83 9.97 1.40
N LEU A 217 -3.04 10.90 1.94
CA LEU A 217 -1.96 10.62 2.88
C LEU A 217 -2.39 10.81 4.33
N LEU A 218 -3.55 11.42 4.61
CA LEU A 218 -4.05 11.62 5.96
C LEU A 218 -5.30 10.77 6.24
N HIS A 219 -5.44 10.28 7.48
CA HIS A 219 -6.70 9.76 8.00
C HIS A 219 -7.65 10.91 8.35
N ASP A 220 -7.13 11.92 9.04
CA ASP A 220 -7.87 13.12 9.45
C ASP A 220 -7.04 14.37 9.11
N PRO A 221 -7.48 15.17 8.11
CA PRO A 221 -6.82 16.41 7.72
C PRO A 221 -6.66 17.43 8.87
N LYS A 222 -7.58 17.45 9.84
CA LYS A 222 -7.54 18.41 10.95
C LYS A 222 -6.46 18.09 11.96
N LYS A 223 -6.23 16.79 12.21
CA LYS A 223 -5.21 16.30 13.13
C LYS A 223 -3.86 16.11 12.47
N GLN A 224 -3.79 16.28 11.14
CA GLN A 224 -2.60 15.96 10.33
C GLN A 224 -2.12 14.52 10.58
N ASP A 225 -3.06 13.62 10.83
CA ASP A 225 -2.77 12.23 11.17
C ASP A 225 -2.42 11.44 9.92
N LEU A 226 -1.16 11.01 9.82
CA LEU A 226 -0.60 10.38 8.63
C LEU A 226 -1.02 8.92 8.51
N ARG A 227 -1.33 8.53 7.27
CA ARG A 227 -1.55 7.14 6.89
C ARG A 227 -0.24 6.40 6.81
N ALA A 228 0.12 5.69 7.88
CA ALA A 228 1.31 4.86 7.93
C ALA A 228 1.38 3.82 6.79
N ASP A 229 0.24 3.30 6.31
CA ASP A 229 0.19 2.38 5.16
C ASP A 229 0.70 2.98 3.84
N ARG A 230 0.58 4.30 3.71
CA ARG A 230 1.09 5.09 2.57
C ARG A 230 2.55 5.47 2.75
N MET A 231 3.06 5.43 3.97
CA MET A 231 4.41 5.83 4.30
C MET A 231 5.45 4.70 4.15
N LEU A 232 5.04 3.43 3.99
CA LEU A 232 5.98 2.32 3.79
C LEU A 232 6.97 2.53 2.65
N LEU A 233 6.48 2.89 1.46
CA LEU A 233 7.34 3.08 0.29
C LEU A 233 8.28 4.30 0.47
N PRO A 234 7.80 5.49 0.87
CA PRO A 234 8.65 6.61 1.24
C PRO A 234 9.70 6.29 2.31
N TRP A 235 9.30 5.52 3.33
CA TRP A 235 10.17 5.10 4.42
C TRP A 235 11.29 4.19 3.94
N VAL A 236 10.95 3.10 3.23
CA VAL A 236 11.94 2.17 2.68
C VAL A 236 12.87 2.85 1.67
N ARG A 237 12.34 3.77 0.84
CA ARG A 237 13.16 4.60 -0.06
C ARG A 237 14.17 5.43 0.71
N SER A 238 13.74 6.09 1.79
CA SER A 238 14.59 6.94 2.62
C SER A 238 15.67 6.12 3.35
N LEU A 239 15.30 4.94 3.86
CA LEU A 239 16.25 4.00 4.45
C LEU A 239 17.30 3.55 3.44
N LEU A 240 16.89 3.13 2.24
CA LEU A 240 17.81 2.67 1.21
C LEU A 240 18.72 3.80 0.71
N ALA A 241 18.19 5.02 0.55
CA ALA A 241 18.98 6.18 0.15
C ALA A 241 20.08 6.49 1.18
N ALA A 242 19.72 6.59 2.47
CA ALA A 242 20.69 6.84 3.54
C ALA A 242 21.68 5.68 3.73
N ALA A 243 21.21 4.42 3.69
CA ALA A 243 22.07 3.25 3.80
C ALA A 243 23.03 3.10 2.61
N GLY A 244 22.61 3.51 1.41
CA GLY A 244 23.42 3.57 0.20
C GLY A 244 24.38 4.77 0.14
N GLY A 245 24.44 5.61 1.17
CA GLY A 245 25.34 6.76 1.24
C GLY A 245 24.84 8.03 0.55
N LEU A 246 23.57 8.09 0.17
CA LEU A 246 22.92 9.26 -0.40
C LEU A 246 21.77 9.74 0.51
N PRO A 247 22.08 10.36 1.68
CA PRO A 247 21.05 10.93 2.53
C PRO A 247 20.34 12.06 1.77
N ALA A 248 19.05 11.89 1.54
CA ALA A 248 18.23 12.80 0.73
C ALA A 248 16.96 13.19 1.50
N ARG A 249 16.49 14.42 1.27
CA ARG A 249 15.13 14.85 1.64
C ARG A 249 14.13 14.18 0.71
N GLY A 250 12.90 14.02 1.19
CA GLY A 250 11.78 13.59 0.35
C GLY A 250 10.63 14.59 0.38
N LEU A 251 9.87 14.67 -0.70
CA LEU A 251 8.59 15.36 -0.72
C LEU A 251 7.59 14.49 -1.48
N VAL A 252 6.62 13.94 -0.74
CA VAL A 252 5.52 13.15 -1.31
C VAL A 252 4.30 14.06 -1.42
N VAL A 253 3.86 14.36 -2.63
CA VAL A 253 2.65 15.14 -2.88
C VAL A 253 1.49 14.16 -3.03
N GLY A 254 0.63 14.13 -2.02
CA GLY A 254 -0.59 13.34 -1.99
C GLY A 254 -1.82 14.12 -2.41
N ARG A 255 -2.97 13.44 -2.49
CA ARG A 255 -4.26 14.04 -2.86
C ARG A 255 -4.75 15.15 -1.91
N ASP A 256 -4.48 15.01 -0.62
CA ASP A 256 -5.02 15.85 0.45
C ASP A 256 -3.97 16.69 1.18
N ALA A 257 -2.71 16.26 1.14
CA ALA A 257 -1.57 16.98 1.72
C ALA A 257 -0.27 16.60 1.00
N SER A 258 0.79 17.35 1.28
CA SER A 258 2.16 16.93 0.96
C SER A 258 2.89 16.53 2.23
N VAL A 259 3.86 15.63 2.13
CA VAL A 259 4.66 15.15 3.26
C VAL A 259 6.12 15.41 2.96
N ALA A 260 6.72 16.32 3.72
CA ALA A 260 8.15 16.55 3.71
C ALA A 260 8.85 15.51 4.59
N ILE A 261 9.96 14.97 4.10
CA ILE A 261 10.74 13.92 4.76
C ILE A 261 12.17 14.43 4.97
N ALA A 262 12.63 14.35 6.21
CA ALA A 262 13.98 14.71 6.59
C ALA A 262 14.98 13.59 6.19
N PRO A 263 16.24 13.94 5.84
CA PRO A 263 17.27 12.95 5.55
C PRO A 263 17.57 12.10 6.78
N LEU A 264 17.83 10.81 6.56
CA LEU A 264 18.21 9.88 7.62
C LEU A 264 19.73 9.76 7.75
N ALA A 265 20.19 9.54 8.97
CA ALA A 265 21.58 9.16 9.22
C ALA A 265 21.85 7.73 8.71
N ALA A 266 23.04 7.51 8.15
CA ALA A 266 23.38 6.26 7.48
C ALA A 266 23.36 5.05 8.42
N GLU A 267 24.00 5.12 9.59
CA GLU A 267 24.11 4.00 10.54
C GLU A 267 22.77 3.43 11.02
N PRO A 268 21.84 4.23 11.60
CA PRO A 268 20.54 3.69 12.01
C PRO A 268 19.70 3.22 10.82
N ALA A 269 19.84 3.83 9.64
CA ALA A 269 19.19 3.37 8.42
C ALA A 269 19.70 1.99 7.99
N ARG A 270 21.02 1.76 7.99
CA ARG A 270 21.65 0.45 7.70
C ARG A 270 21.16 -0.62 8.66
N ALA A 271 21.17 -0.34 9.96
CA ALA A 271 20.71 -1.29 10.98
C ALA A 271 19.23 -1.65 10.81
N THR A 272 18.38 -0.65 10.53
CA THR A 272 16.95 -0.87 10.31
C THR A 272 16.70 -1.66 9.03
N LEU A 273 17.36 -1.29 7.92
CA LEU A 273 17.19 -1.97 6.65
C LEU A 273 17.70 -3.43 6.69
N ALA A 274 18.78 -3.70 7.42
CA ALA A 274 19.25 -5.07 7.66
C ALA A 274 18.21 -5.93 8.40
N ARG A 275 17.53 -5.37 9.41
CA ARG A 275 16.42 -6.06 10.11
C ARG A 275 15.24 -6.33 9.18
N LEU A 276 14.89 -5.38 8.32
CA LEU A 276 13.81 -5.57 7.34
C LEU A 276 14.15 -6.66 6.32
N LEU A 277 15.41 -6.72 5.86
CA LEU A 277 15.88 -7.78 4.95
C LEU A 277 15.91 -9.15 5.61
N GLN A 278 16.30 -9.22 6.88
CA GLN A 278 16.23 -10.45 7.65
C GLN A 278 14.77 -10.91 7.78
N ALA A 279 13.85 -10.03 8.17
CA ALA A 279 12.43 -10.35 8.26
C ALA A 279 11.82 -10.76 6.91
N TRP A 280 12.25 -10.15 5.81
CA TRP A 280 11.84 -10.57 4.47
C TRP A 280 12.22 -12.03 4.19
N ARG A 281 13.45 -12.45 4.52
CA ARG A 281 13.88 -13.85 4.38
C ARG A 281 13.10 -14.79 5.29
N GLU A 282 12.98 -14.44 6.58
CA GLU A 282 12.19 -15.20 7.55
C GLU A 282 10.74 -15.38 7.06
N GLY A 283 10.16 -14.33 6.47
CA GLY A 283 8.81 -14.35 5.90
C GLY A 283 8.66 -15.17 4.63
N LEU A 284 9.75 -15.59 4.00
CA LEU A 284 9.77 -16.53 2.88
C LEU A 284 10.12 -17.95 3.33
N ASP A 285 10.68 -18.13 4.53
CA ASP A 285 10.80 -19.44 5.17
C ASP A 285 9.47 -19.90 5.78
N ALA A 286 8.80 -18.99 6.48
CA ALA A 286 7.50 -19.23 7.10
C ALA A 286 6.65 -17.94 7.11
N PRO A 287 5.32 -18.03 7.00
CA PRO A 287 4.46 -16.86 7.02
C PRO A 287 4.61 -16.10 8.35
N LEU A 288 4.83 -14.78 8.26
CA LEU A 288 4.89 -13.90 9.43
C LEU A 288 3.48 -13.40 9.77
N PRO A 289 2.97 -13.60 11.01
CA PRO A 289 1.67 -13.11 11.45
C PRO A 289 1.73 -11.59 11.67
N LEU A 290 1.84 -10.81 10.61
CA LEU A 290 2.08 -9.37 10.71
C LEU A 290 1.26 -8.53 9.71
N PRO A 291 -0.08 -8.54 9.85
CA PRO A 291 -0.95 -7.62 9.13
C PRO A 291 -0.71 -6.17 9.61
N LEU A 292 -0.55 -5.24 8.65
CA LEU A 292 -0.01 -3.91 8.91
C LEU A 292 -0.91 -3.04 9.79
N ARG A 293 -2.21 -2.93 9.46
CA ARG A 293 -3.12 -2.02 10.17
C ARG A 293 -3.32 -2.48 11.62
N THR A 294 -3.45 -3.78 11.79
CA THR A 294 -3.60 -4.46 13.09
C THR A 294 -2.35 -4.26 13.95
N ALA A 295 -1.17 -4.42 13.38
CA ALA A 295 0.09 -4.21 14.10
C ALA A 295 0.31 -2.73 14.47
N LEU A 296 -0.05 -1.78 13.60
CA LEU A 296 -0.01 -0.35 13.93
C LEU A 296 -0.99 -0.01 15.07
N ALA A 297 -2.22 -0.52 15.00
CA ALA A 297 -3.20 -0.34 16.07
C ALA A 297 -2.73 -0.93 17.41
N GLN A 298 -2.00 -2.05 17.41
CA GLN A 298 -1.35 -2.60 18.60
C GLN A 298 -0.30 -1.63 19.17
N LEU A 299 0.58 -1.10 18.32
CA LEU A 299 1.64 -0.17 18.71
C LEU A 299 1.12 1.19 19.23
N GLU A 300 -0.08 1.57 18.82
CA GLU A 300 -0.77 2.78 19.27
C GLU A 300 -1.64 2.56 20.52
N GLY A 301 -1.74 1.31 21.00
CA GLY A 301 -2.61 0.96 22.14
C GLY A 301 -4.10 1.09 21.82
N ALA A 302 -4.47 0.95 20.55
CA ALA A 302 -5.86 1.06 20.06
C ALA A 302 -6.57 -0.32 20.10
N HIS A 303 -7.39 -0.63 19.08
CA HIS A 303 -8.19 -1.86 19.02
C HIS A 303 -7.72 -2.79 17.88
N PRO A 304 -6.61 -3.53 18.05
CA PRO A 304 -6.04 -4.38 17.01
C PRO A 304 -7.01 -5.47 16.53
N GLN A 305 -7.77 -6.10 17.43
CA GLN A 305 -8.79 -7.09 17.05
C GLN A 305 -9.82 -6.52 16.07
N ARG A 306 -10.32 -5.29 16.32
CA ARG A 306 -11.28 -4.64 15.41
C ARG A 306 -10.66 -4.29 14.06
N CYS A 307 -9.37 -3.98 14.01
CA CYS A 307 -8.66 -3.76 12.75
C CYS A 307 -8.49 -5.06 11.96
N TYR A 308 -8.28 -6.17 12.66
CA TYR A 308 -8.09 -7.47 12.05
C TYR A 308 -9.39 -8.08 11.53
N GLU A 309 -10.42 -8.15 12.37
CA GLU A 309 -11.70 -8.82 12.10
C GLU A 309 -12.71 -7.92 11.41
N GLY A 310 -12.52 -6.60 11.48
CA GLY A 310 -13.46 -5.61 10.96
C GLY A 310 -14.61 -5.31 11.92
N HIS A 311 -15.51 -4.44 11.46
CA HIS A 311 -16.76 -4.08 12.15
C HIS A 311 -17.78 -3.54 11.14
N ASP A 312 -18.98 -3.17 11.58
CA ASP A 312 -20.13 -2.76 10.73
C ASP A 312 -19.87 -1.65 9.69
N HIS A 313 -18.74 -0.92 9.80
CA HIS A 313 -18.40 0.19 8.92
C HIS A 313 -16.99 0.08 8.31
N ALA A 314 -16.25 -1.00 8.58
CA ALA A 314 -14.91 -1.17 8.04
C ALA A 314 -14.53 -2.64 7.90
N HIS A 315 -13.94 -2.96 6.74
CA HIS A 315 -13.40 -4.27 6.43
C HIS A 315 -12.16 -4.60 7.27
N GLY A 316 -12.12 -5.84 7.74
CA GLY A 316 -10.99 -6.42 8.46
C GLY A 316 -9.85 -6.81 7.54
N GLU A 317 -8.61 -6.82 8.04
CA GLU A 317 -7.47 -7.37 7.28
C GLU A 317 -7.61 -8.87 7.03
N VAL A 318 -8.35 -9.60 7.87
CA VAL A 318 -8.60 -11.04 7.74
C VAL A 318 -9.37 -11.40 6.46
N GLU A 319 -10.10 -10.47 5.85
CA GLU A 319 -10.80 -10.70 4.57
C GLU A 319 -9.83 -11.04 3.42
N GLU A 320 -8.54 -10.71 3.57
CA GLU A 320 -7.53 -11.17 2.63
C GLU A 320 -7.32 -12.68 2.75
N ALA A 321 -7.54 -13.41 1.65
CA ALA A 321 -7.61 -14.87 1.65
C ALA A 321 -6.37 -15.58 2.22
N CYS A 322 -5.16 -15.03 2.05
CA CYS A 322 -3.96 -15.63 2.60
C CYS A 322 -3.93 -15.51 4.14
N LEU A 323 -4.40 -14.38 4.68
CA LEU A 323 -4.57 -14.17 6.11
C LEU A 323 -5.65 -15.10 6.68
N ALA A 324 -6.87 -15.08 6.14
CA ALA A 324 -7.95 -15.96 6.59
C ALA A 324 -7.55 -17.45 6.58
N ARG A 325 -6.73 -17.87 5.61
CA ARG A 325 -6.31 -19.27 5.46
C ARG A 325 -5.39 -19.77 6.57
N LEU A 326 -4.58 -18.89 7.17
CA LEU A 326 -3.60 -19.21 8.21
C LEU A 326 -4.00 -18.73 9.61
N TYR A 327 -4.68 -17.59 9.67
CA TYR A 327 -5.04 -16.86 10.89
C TYR A 327 -6.51 -16.43 10.77
N PRO A 328 -7.48 -17.34 11.00
CA PRO A 328 -8.90 -17.07 10.72
C PRO A 328 -9.51 -15.97 11.62
N ASP A 329 -8.92 -15.68 12.76
CA ASP A 329 -9.35 -14.67 13.72
C ASP A 329 -8.14 -14.08 14.47
N PHE A 330 -8.38 -13.04 15.29
CA PHE A 330 -7.31 -12.37 16.02
C PHE A 330 -6.66 -13.27 17.09
N GLU A 331 -7.43 -14.19 17.66
CA GLU A 331 -6.93 -15.17 18.64
C GLU A 331 -5.87 -16.06 17.97
N ALA A 332 -6.16 -16.63 16.80
CA ALA A 332 -5.22 -17.44 16.03
C ALA A 332 -3.99 -16.63 15.57
N LEU A 333 -4.17 -15.35 15.20
CA LEU A 333 -3.06 -14.46 14.82
C LEU A 333 -2.07 -14.23 15.97
N SER A 334 -2.59 -14.10 17.20
CA SER A 334 -1.82 -13.70 18.38
C SER A 334 -1.40 -14.87 19.28
N ALA A 335 -1.91 -16.08 19.04
CA ALA A 335 -1.75 -17.25 19.88
C ALA A 335 -0.30 -17.61 20.25
N ASP A 336 0.64 -17.43 19.32
CA ASP A 336 2.05 -17.79 19.51
C ASP A 336 2.94 -16.61 19.97
N GLY A 337 2.36 -15.43 20.19
CA GLY A 337 3.07 -14.22 20.63
C GLY A 337 3.95 -13.54 19.57
N ARG A 338 4.19 -14.16 18.40
CA ARG A 338 5.04 -13.59 17.35
C ARG A 338 4.48 -12.28 16.79
N PHE A 339 3.16 -12.16 16.72
CA PHE A 339 2.51 -10.94 16.24
C PHE A 339 3.00 -9.69 17.01
N ALA A 340 2.99 -9.74 18.35
CA ALA A 340 3.39 -8.62 19.19
C ALA A 340 4.90 -8.32 19.06
N GLU A 341 5.75 -9.35 19.08
CA GLU A 341 7.19 -9.20 18.89
C GLU A 341 7.53 -8.58 17.53
N LEU A 342 6.90 -9.08 16.46
CA LEU A 342 7.12 -8.63 15.09
C LEU A 342 6.63 -7.18 14.88
N ALA A 343 5.51 -6.80 15.48
CA ALA A 343 4.98 -5.44 15.42
C ALA A 343 5.99 -4.44 16.00
N GLU A 344 6.50 -4.72 17.22
CA GLU A 344 7.54 -3.90 17.85
C GLU A 344 8.84 -3.90 17.02
N ARG A 345 9.29 -5.06 16.56
CA ARG A 345 10.55 -5.20 15.83
C ARG A 345 10.55 -4.48 14.47
N LEU A 346 9.43 -4.51 13.74
CA LEU A 346 9.38 -4.08 12.33
C LEU A 346 8.59 -2.80 12.08
N TYR A 347 7.54 -2.51 12.85
CA TYR A 347 6.69 -1.32 12.62
C TYR A 347 6.83 -0.23 13.68
N ALA A 348 7.36 -0.50 14.88
CA ALA A 348 7.75 0.59 15.78
C ALA A 348 8.78 1.55 15.13
N PRO A 349 9.81 1.06 14.39
CA PRO A 349 10.70 1.95 13.65
C PRO A 349 10.00 2.80 12.57
N LEU A 350 8.92 2.29 11.95
CA LEU A 350 8.11 3.06 11.01
C LEU A 350 7.34 4.16 11.74
N ARG A 351 6.63 3.83 12.83
CA ARG A 351 5.88 4.79 13.65
C ARG A 351 6.79 5.90 14.15
N ASP A 352 7.94 5.53 14.71
CA ASP A 352 8.92 6.48 15.24
C ASP A 352 9.52 7.34 14.13
N TRP A 353 9.75 6.76 12.94
CA TRP A 353 10.19 7.51 11.76
C TRP A 353 9.15 8.52 11.30
N ILE A 354 7.87 8.15 11.22
CA ILE A 354 6.77 9.06 10.88
C ILE A 354 6.79 10.26 11.86
N ALA A 355 6.85 9.98 13.16
CA ALA A 355 6.82 11.02 14.19
C ALA A 355 8.06 11.96 14.15
N ALA A 356 9.24 11.42 13.88
CA ALA A 356 10.50 12.18 14.00
C ALA A 356 11.02 12.78 12.68
N HIS A 357 10.64 12.24 11.52
CA HIS A 357 11.26 12.59 10.24
C HIS A 357 10.26 13.04 9.17
N THR A 358 8.97 13.15 9.50
CA THR A 358 7.96 13.63 8.55
C THR A 358 7.26 14.88 9.04
N ALA A 359 6.87 15.74 8.11
CA ALA A 359 6.07 16.93 8.38
C ALA A 359 4.98 17.07 7.31
N VAL A 360 3.75 17.27 7.77
CA VAL A 360 2.59 17.47 6.89
C VAL A 360 2.56 18.93 6.43
N LEU A 361 2.52 19.12 5.13
CA LEU A 361 2.36 20.40 4.47
C LEU A 361 0.98 20.45 3.83
N ALA A 362 0.13 21.36 4.32
CA ALA A 362 -1.15 21.61 3.69
C ALA A 362 -0.94 22.07 2.24
N HIS A 363 -1.81 21.61 1.33
CA HIS A 363 -1.82 22.17 -0.02
C HIS A 363 -2.16 23.66 0.05
N PRO A 364 -1.55 24.50 -0.80
CA PRO A 364 -1.93 25.90 -0.89
C PRO A 364 -3.41 26.02 -1.25
N ASP A 365 -4.14 26.84 -0.51
CA ASP A 365 -5.53 27.15 -0.84
C ASP A 365 -5.55 27.82 -2.23
N PRO A 366 -6.28 27.27 -3.21
CA PRO A 366 -6.32 27.84 -4.56
C PRO A 366 -6.80 29.30 -4.59
N SER A 367 -7.46 29.80 -3.53
CA SER A 367 -7.90 31.20 -3.41
C SER A 367 -6.78 32.19 -3.05
N ALA A 368 -5.71 31.76 -2.38
CA ALA A 368 -4.64 32.67 -1.93
C ALA A 368 -3.76 33.17 -3.10
N ALA A 369 -3.57 32.35 -4.14
CA ALA A 369 -2.79 32.72 -5.32
C ALA A 369 -3.50 33.75 -6.24
N SER A 370 -4.80 33.98 -6.03
CA SER A 370 -5.58 35.00 -6.74
C SER A 370 -5.54 36.39 -6.09
N GLU A 371 -5.21 36.49 -4.80
CA GLU A 371 -5.10 37.79 -4.10
C GLU A 371 -3.76 38.48 -4.40
N GLU A 372 -2.66 37.74 -4.50
CA GLU A 372 -1.36 38.29 -4.93
C GLU A 372 -1.31 38.71 -6.41
N ARG A 373 -2.27 38.27 -7.25
CA ARG A 373 -2.40 38.76 -8.63
C ARG A 373 -3.37 39.94 -8.78
N ARG A 374 -4.02 40.35 -7.68
CA ARG A 374 -4.93 41.51 -7.63
C ARG A 374 -4.36 42.70 -6.86
N ALA A 375 -3.25 42.53 -6.15
CA ALA A 375 -2.40 43.59 -5.62
C ALA A 375 -1.31 43.94 -6.64
#